data_AF-A0A947FGE8-F1
#
_entry.id   AF-A0A947FGE8-F1
#
_cell.length_a   1.000
_cell.length_b   1.000
_cell.length_c   1.000
_cell.angle_alpha   90.00
_cell.angle_beta   90.00
_cell.angle_gamma   90.00
#
_symmetry.space_group_name_H-M   'P 1'
#
loop_
_entity.id
_entity.type
_entity.pdbx_description
1 polymer ?
#
loop_
_entity_poly.entity_id
_entity_poly.type
_entity_poly.pdbx_seq_one_letter_code
_entity_poly.pdbx_strand_id
1 'polypeptide(L)'
;GILDVVVDVRRGSPTFGQNFGVELSFENGLQLLVPKGCLHGFLTRVENTVVSYKVDDFYSAEADGAVHWASCGIDWGLDGTPVLSDKDEVAPAFDAFDSPFVWEAA
;
A
#
# COMPACT_ATOMS: atom_id res chain seq x y z
N GLY A 1 7.04 12.32 -9.00
CA GLY A 1 7.22 10.94 -8.55
C GLY A 1 6.11 10.57 -7.60
N ILE A 2 6.10 9.30 -7.19
CA ILE A 2 5.34 8.81 -6.06
C ILE A 2 6.28 8.20 -5.03
N LEU A 3 5.94 8.31 -3.76
CA LEU A 3 6.43 7.37 -2.75
C LEU A 3 5.51 6.16 -2.77
N ASP A 4 6.00 5.02 -3.23
CA ASP A 4 5.25 3.78 -3.36
C ASP A 4 5.58 2.83 -2.21
N VAL A 5 4.57 2.33 -1.50
CA VAL A 5 4.73 1.63 -0.22
C VAL A 5 3.97 0.32 -0.18
N VAL A 6 4.66 -0.70 0.34
CA VAL A 6 4.11 -2.04 0.59
C VAL A 6 4.18 -2.37 2.06
N VAL A 7 3.12 -2.95 2.61
CA VAL A 7 3.08 -3.44 4.00
C VAL A 7 2.79 -4.92 4.02
N ASP A 8 3.63 -5.69 4.68
CA ASP A 8 3.42 -7.13 4.80
C ASP A 8 2.36 -7.44 5.84
N VAL A 9 1.22 -7.98 5.39
CA VAL A 9 0.12 -8.41 6.28
C VAL A 9 -0.10 -9.92 6.21
N ARG A 10 0.87 -10.70 5.74
CA ARG A 10 0.70 -12.16 5.63
C ARG A 10 0.94 -12.80 6.99
N ARG A 11 -0.11 -13.38 7.59
CA ARG A 11 -0.02 -13.98 8.94
C ARG A 11 1.09 -15.04 8.98
N GLY A 12 1.95 -14.97 10.00
CA GLY A 12 3.11 -15.85 10.15
C GLY A 12 4.37 -15.41 9.40
N SER A 13 4.32 -14.31 8.63
CA SER A 13 5.50 -13.75 7.97
C SER A 13 6.53 -13.25 9.00
N PRO A 14 7.84 -13.46 8.79
CA PRO A 14 8.88 -12.87 9.63
C PRO A 14 8.93 -11.33 9.54
N THR A 15 8.31 -10.75 8.51
CA THR A 15 8.22 -9.29 8.29
C THR A 15 6.82 -8.74 8.47
N PHE A 16 5.90 -9.49 9.10
CA PHE A 16 4.53 -9.01 9.34
C PHE A 16 4.52 -7.65 10.04
N GLY A 17 3.74 -6.70 9.50
CA GLY A 17 3.62 -5.32 9.95
C GLY A 17 4.76 -4.40 9.52
N GLN A 18 5.82 -4.92 8.88
CA GLN A 18 6.88 -4.09 8.33
C GLN A 18 6.45 -3.48 6.99
N ASN A 19 6.93 -2.27 6.73
CA ASN A 19 6.73 -1.57 5.47
C ASN A 19 8.04 -1.41 4.69
N PHE A 20 7.92 -1.36 3.37
CA PHE A 20 8.98 -1.00 2.45
C PHE A 20 8.45 0.11 1.53
N GLY A 21 9.18 1.23 1.46
CA GLY A 21 8.85 2.37 0.60
C GLY A 21 9.97 2.69 -0.38
N VAL A 22 9.60 3.08 -1.60
CA VAL A 22 10.55 3.50 -2.64
C VAL A 22 9.98 4.66 -3.46
N GLU A 23 10.82 5.63 -3.79
CA GLU A 23 10.42 6.69 -4.73
C GLU A 23 10.40 6.12 -6.15
N LEU A 24 9.27 6.23 -6.84
CA LEU A 24 9.12 5.90 -8.26
C LEU A 24 8.95 7.18 -9.06
N SER A 25 9.73 7.34 -10.12
CA SER A 25 9.66 8.50 -10.98
C SER A 25 9.96 8.13 -12.44
N PHE A 26 9.62 9.05 -13.34
CA PHE A 26 9.95 8.88 -14.75
C PHE A 26 11.48 8.79 -14.95
N GLU A 27 12.23 9.57 -14.18
CA GLU A 27 13.69 9.69 -14.27
C GLU A 27 14.41 8.43 -13.77
N ASN A 28 13.93 7.79 -12.69
CA ASN A 28 14.58 6.60 -12.16
C ASN A 28 14.11 5.31 -12.86
N GLY A 29 12.95 5.33 -13.52
CA GLY A 29 12.41 4.20 -14.28
C GLY A 29 12.17 2.94 -13.45
N LEU A 30 12.09 3.06 -12.13
CA LEU A 30 11.87 1.93 -11.23
C LEU A 30 10.42 1.44 -11.30
N GLN A 31 10.24 0.16 -10.98
CA GLN A 31 8.94 -0.47 -10.82
C GLN A 31 8.93 -1.29 -9.54
N LEU A 32 7.80 -1.30 -8.85
CA LEU A 32 7.60 -2.07 -7.64
C LEU A 32 6.66 -3.24 -7.92
N LEU A 33 7.11 -4.46 -7.60
CA LEU A 33 6.25 -5.63 -7.56
C LEU A 33 5.71 -5.78 -6.14
N VAL A 34 4.38 -5.74 -6.01
CA VAL A 34 3.69 -5.99 -4.74
C VAL A 34 3.37 -7.48 -4.65
N PRO A 35 3.91 -8.22 -3.67
CA PRO A 35 3.56 -9.63 -3.50
C PRO A 35 2.10 -9.79 -3.05
N LYS A 36 1.46 -10.88 -3.49
CA LYS A 36 0.11 -11.25 -3.04
C LYS A 36 0.03 -11.28 -1.51
N GLY A 37 -1.02 -10.69 -0.97
CA GLY A 37 -1.28 -10.64 0.46
C GLY A 37 -0.51 -9.54 1.21
N CYS A 38 0.13 -8.62 0.49
CA CYS A 38 0.60 -7.36 1.07
C CYS A 38 -0.41 -6.24 0.79
N LEU A 39 -0.45 -5.23 1.67
CA LEU A 39 -1.13 -3.97 1.39
C LEU A 39 -0.24 -3.12 0.48
N HIS A 40 -0.88 -2.29 -0.35
CA HIS A 40 -0.21 -1.36 -1.26
C HIS A 40 -0.85 0.03 -1.13
N GLY A 41 -0.02 1.06 -1.11
CA GLY A 41 -0.47 2.44 -1.12
C GLY A 41 0.64 3.36 -1.59
N PHE A 42 0.29 4.55 -2.09
CA PHE A 42 1.25 5.51 -2.59
C PHE A 42 0.86 6.95 -2.27
N LEU A 43 1.85 7.82 -2.23
CA LEU A 43 1.69 9.27 -2.14
C LEU A 43 2.24 9.95 -3.39
N THR A 44 1.41 10.72 -4.08
CA THR A 44 1.86 11.57 -5.18
C THR A 44 2.64 12.77 -4.65
N ARG A 45 3.80 13.04 -5.25
CA ARG A 45 4.68 14.17 -4.87
C ARG A 45 4.50 15.41 -5.74
N VAL A 46 3.88 15.25 -6.90
CA VAL A 46 3.67 16.30 -7.89
C VAL A 46 2.28 16.18 -8.50
N GLU A 47 1.73 17.31 -8.93
CA GLU A 47 0.45 17.36 -9.63
C GLU A 47 0.49 16.56 -10.95
N ASN A 48 -0.67 16.13 -11.42
CA ASN A 48 -0.84 15.41 -12.69
C ASN A 48 -0.01 14.12 -12.80
N THR A 49 0.27 13.47 -11.66
CA THR A 49 0.94 12.17 -11.63
C THR A 49 0.01 11.08 -12.17
N VAL A 50 0.53 10.25 -13.09
CA VAL A 50 -0.17 9.07 -13.61
C VAL A 50 0.51 7.82 -13.07
N VAL A 51 -0.26 6.96 -12.40
CA VAL A 51 0.19 5.64 -11.95
C VAL A 51 -0.43 4.60 -12.86
N SER A 52 0.41 3.75 -13.47
CA SER A 52 -0.02 2.62 -14.28
C SER A 52 0.50 1.35 -13.65
N TYR A 53 -0.37 0.36 -13.50
CA TYR A 53 -0.05 -0.90 -12.85
C TYR A 53 -0.63 -2.07 -13.63
N LYS A 54 -0.03 -3.24 -13.42
CA LYS A 54 -0.50 -4.52 -13.93
C LYS A 54 -1.01 -5.33 -12.76
N VAL A 55 -2.13 -5.99 -12.96
CA VAL A 55 -2.74 -6.90 -11.98
C VAL A 55 -2.72 -8.31 -12.54
N ASP A 56 -2.64 -9.29 -11.64
CA ASP A 56 -2.70 -10.71 -11.94
C ASP A 56 -4.14 -11.26 -11.96
N ASP A 57 -5.10 -10.53 -11.39
CA ASP A 57 -6.53 -10.88 -11.37
C ASP A 57 -7.45 -9.67 -11.63
N PHE A 58 -8.73 -9.94 -11.90
CA PHE A 58 -9.74 -8.92 -12.10
C PHE A 58 -10.17 -8.28 -10.76
N TYR A 59 -10.61 -7.03 -10.84
CA TYR A 59 -11.13 -6.32 -9.68
C TYR A 59 -12.41 -6.99 -9.13
N SER A 60 -12.47 -7.10 -7.80
CA SER A 60 -13.66 -7.52 -7.04
C SER A 60 -13.84 -6.60 -5.83
N ALA A 61 -14.94 -5.84 -5.81
CA ALA A 61 -15.24 -4.92 -4.70
C ALA A 61 -15.40 -5.65 -3.35
N GLU A 62 -15.88 -6.90 -3.37
CA GLU A 62 -16.04 -7.71 -2.15
C GLU A 62 -14.70 -8.14 -1.54
N ALA A 63 -13.63 -8.17 -2.35
CA ALA A 63 -12.29 -8.55 -1.92
C ALA A 63 -11.37 -7.32 -1.70
N ASP A 64 -11.85 -6.11 -1.94
CA ASP A 64 -11.07 -4.87 -1.86
C ASP A 64 -11.01 -4.31 -0.42
N GLY A 65 -10.22 -4.97 0.43
CA GLY A 65 -9.94 -4.53 1.79
C GLY A 65 -9.05 -3.30 1.87
N ALA A 66 -9.13 -2.55 2.97
CA ALA A 66 -8.31 -1.36 3.21
C ALA A 66 -7.87 -1.28 4.68
N VAL A 67 -6.75 -0.58 4.90
CA VAL A 67 -6.25 -0.20 6.23
C VAL A 67 -5.91 1.28 6.21
N HIS A 68 -6.22 1.97 7.30
CA HIS A 68 -5.98 3.40 7.42
C HIS A 68 -4.48 3.72 7.27
N TRP A 69 -4.15 4.56 6.28
CA TRP A 69 -2.79 4.88 5.85
C TRP A 69 -1.82 5.29 6.98
N ALA A 70 -2.33 5.99 7.99
CA ALA A 70 -1.55 6.50 9.12
C ALA A 70 -1.23 5.45 10.19
N SER A 71 -1.83 4.26 10.12
CA SER A 71 -1.72 3.23 11.16
C SER A 71 -0.66 2.16 10.89
N CYS A 72 -0.01 2.20 9.72
CA CYS A 72 0.99 1.21 9.30
C CYS A 72 2.45 1.60 9.64
N GLY A 73 2.67 2.66 10.43
CA GLY A 73 4.00 3.12 10.81
C GLY A 73 4.87 3.61 9.64
N ILE A 74 4.23 4.13 8.58
CA ILE A 74 4.90 4.63 7.38
C ILE A 74 5.20 6.12 7.55
N ASP A 75 6.44 6.52 7.30
CA ASP A 75 6.78 7.94 7.13
C ASP A 75 6.43 8.37 5.70
N TRP A 76 5.24 8.95 5.55
CA TRP A 76 4.77 9.45 4.27
C TRP A 76 5.44 10.76 3.85
N GLY A 77 6.17 11.44 4.75
CA GLY A 77 6.77 12.76 4.45
C GLY A 77 5.73 13.76 3.92
N LEU A 78 4.54 13.79 4.52
CA LEU A 78 3.45 14.67 4.12
C LEU A 78 3.58 16.04 4.80
N ASP A 79 3.56 17.10 3.99
CA ASP A 79 3.40 18.47 4.48
C ASP A 79 1.92 18.84 4.42
N GLY A 80 1.14 18.34 5.38
CA GLY A 80 -0.28 18.68 5.56
C GLY A 80 -1.25 17.49 5.47
N THR A 81 -2.52 17.80 5.18
CA THR A 81 -3.60 16.80 5.11
C THR A 81 -3.64 16.16 3.71
N PRO A 82 -3.54 14.82 3.59
CA PRO A 82 -3.65 14.15 2.30
C PRO A 82 -5.10 14.24 1.77
N VAL A 83 -5.24 14.17 0.45
CA VAL A 83 -6.54 13.93 -0.18
C VAL A 83 -6.76 12.43 -0.23
N LEU A 84 -7.84 11.95 0.40
CA LEU A 84 -8.18 10.54 0.49
C LEU A 84 -9.51 10.28 -0.21
N SER A 85 -9.73 9.02 -0.58
CA SER A 85 -11.07 8.54 -0.93
C SER A 85 -11.90 8.32 0.34
N ASP A 86 -13.23 8.30 0.20
CA ASP A 86 -14.12 7.94 1.32
C ASP A 86 -13.75 6.56 1.91
N LYS A 87 -13.32 5.61 1.07
CA LYS A 87 -12.90 4.26 1.50
C LYS A 87 -11.68 4.31 2.41
N ASP A 88 -10.67 5.09 2.04
CA ASP A 88 -9.40 5.16 2.77
C ASP A 88 -9.53 6.03 4.02
N GLU A 89 -10.41 7.05 4.01
CA GLU A 89 -10.70 7.90 5.16
C GLU A 89 -11.38 7.12 6.30
N VAL A 90 -12.27 6.18 5.96
CA VAL A 90 -12.99 5.36 6.97
C VAL A 90 -12.41 3.97 7.17
N ALA A 91 -11.26 3.67 6.55
CA ALA A 91 -10.62 2.37 6.68
C ALA A 91 -10.27 2.06 8.16
N PRO A 92 -10.33 0.79 8.60
CA PRO A 92 -9.96 0.42 9.95
C PRO A 92 -8.45 0.65 10.20
N ALA A 93 -8.08 0.92 11.45
CA ALA A 93 -6.68 0.96 11.85
C ALA A 93 -6.02 -0.43 11.71
N PHE A 94 -4.70 -0.46 11.50
CA PHE A 94 -3.92 -1.68 11.30
C PHE A 94 -4.13 -2.72 12.40
N ASP A 95 -4.18 -2.29 13.67
CA ASP A 95 -4.40 -3.19 14.81
C ASP A 95 -5.78 -3.88 14.81
N ALA A 96 -6.75 -3.33 14.06
CA ALA A 96 -8.09 -3.91 13.89
C ALA A 96 -8.23 -4.69 12.58
N PHE A 97 -7.18 -4.74 11.74
CA PHE A 97 -7.21 -5.45 10.47
C PHE A 97 -6.91 -6.94 10.67
N ASP A 98 -7.90 -7.80 10.36
CA ASP A 98 -7.70 -9.24 10.29
C ASP A 98 -7.35 -9.64 8.86
N SER A 99 -6.06 -9.85 8.60
CA SER A 99 -5.58 -10.21 7.28
C SER A 99 -6.07 -11.60 6.86
N PRO A 100 -6.72 -11.77 5.69
CA PRO A 100 -7.11 -13.09 5.20
C PRO A 100 -5.91 -13.90 4.67
N PHE A 101 -4.72 -13.30 4.58
CA PHE A 101 -3.55 -13.91 3.95
C PHE A 101 -2.65 -14.60 4.96
N VAL A 102 -2.11 -15.75 4.57
CA VAL A 102 -1.12 -16.51 5.34
C VAL A 102 0.20 -16.48 4.57
N TRP A 103 1.30 -16.35 5.30
CA TRP A 103 2.63 -16.39 4.69
C TRP A 103 2.99 -17.83 4.34
N GLU A 104 3.35 -18.04 3.07
CA GLU A 104 3.91 -19.28 2.59
C GLU A 104 5.39 -19.05 2.31
N ALA A 105 6.25 -19.89 2.89
CA ALA A 105 7.67 -19.86 2.56
C ALA A 105 7.83 -20.26 1.09
N ALA A 106 8.67 -19.51 0.37
CA ALA A 106 9.03 -19.84 -1.01
C ALA A 106 9.91 -21.10 -1.09
#